data_AF-A0A6N9A364-F1
#
_entry.id   AF-A0A6N9A364-F1
#
_cell.length_a   1.000
_cell.length_b   1.000
_cell.length_c   1.000
_cell.angle_alpha   90.00
_cell.angle_beta   90.00
_cell.angle_gamma   90.00
#
_symmetry.space_group_name_H-M   'P 1'
#
loop_
_entity.id
_entity.type
_entity.pdbx_description
1 polymer ?
#
loop_
_entity_poly.entity_id
_entity_poly.type
_entity_poly.pdbx_seq_one_letter_code
_entity_poly.pdbx_strand_id
1 'polypeptide(L)' 'MPVKDSLIATTGIAHELVVVTRNSEDSGPAGVEIVNPFCD' A
#
# COMPACT_ATOMS: atom_id res chain seq x y z
N MET A 1 3.46 0.99 9.45
CA MET A 1 4.08 0.06 8.48
C MET A 1 5.01 -0.96 9.14
N PRO A 2 4.51 -2.18 9.39
CA PRO A 2 5.33 -3.38 9.52
C PRO A 2 6.34 -3.52 8.35
N VAL A 3 7.46 -4.22 8.58
CA VAL A 3 8.52 -4.44 7.56
C VAL A 3 7.97 -5.05 6.27
N LYS A 4 7.00 -5.97 6.38
CA LYS A 4 6.38 -6.64 5.23
C LYS A 4 5.61 -5.66 4.34
N ASP A 5 4.85 -4.76 4.95
CA ASP A 5 4.02 -3.80 4.23
C ASP A 5 4.90 -2.77 3.50
N SER A 6 6.05 -2.45 4.08
CA SER A 6 7.05 -1.58 3.45
C SER A 6 7.65 -2.20 2.19
N LEU A 7 7.91 -3.52 2.18
CA LEU A 7 8.40 -4.23 0.99
C LEU A 7 7.36 -4.26 -0.13
N ILE A 8 6.09 -4.48 0.22
CA ILE A 8 4.98 -4.48 -0.73
C ILE A 8 4.82 -3.07 -1.33
N ALA A 9 4.79 -2.03 -0.49
CA ALA A 9 4.69 -0.65 -0.95
C ALA A 9 5.87 -0.25 -1.84
N THR A 10 7.10 -0.63 -1.48
CA THR A 10 8.30 -0.35 -2.30
C THR A 10 8.21 -1.03 -3.67
N THR A 11 7.69 -2.27 -3.71
CA THR A 11 7.43 -2.97 -4.98
C THR A 11 6.39 -2.22 -5.81
N GLY A 12 5.32 -1.73 -5.20
CA GLY A 12 4.30 -0.94 -5.88
C GLY A 12 4.87 0.33 -6.52
N ILE A 13 5.72 1.06 -5.79
CA ILE A 13 6.41 2.25 -6.31
C ILE A 13 7.34 1.88 -7.48
N ALA A 14 8.18 0.86 -7.30
CA ALA A 14 9.19 0.46 -8.29
C ALA A 14 8.60 0.02 -9.63
N HIS A 15 7.33 -0.39 -9.64
CA HIS A 15 6.62 -0.90 -10.81
C HIS A 15 5.41 -0.06 -11.21
N GLU A 16 5.22 1.12 -10.63
CA GLU A 16 4.08 2.01 -10.90
C GLU A 16 2.72 1.31 -10.72
N LEU A 17 2.61 0.47 -9.68
CA LEU A 17 1.41 -0.30 -9.37
C LEU A 17 0.59 0.34 -8.24
N VAL A 18 -0.71 0.08 -8.27
CA VAL A 18 -1.64 0.37 -7.18
C VAL A 18 -1.69 -0.82 -6.22
N VAL A 19 -1.54 -0.56 -4.92
CA VAL A 19 -1.63 -1.59 -3.87
C VAL A 19 -3.06 -1.68 -3.37
N VAL A 20 -3.70 -2.83 -3.61
CA VAL A 20 -5.04 -3.11 -3.10
C VAL A 20 -4.92 -3.82 -1.75
N THR A 21 -5.42 -3.22 -0.68
CA THR A 21 -5.32 -3.80 0.68
C THR A 21 -6.48 -3.40 1.57
N ARG A 22 -6.84 -4.28 2.51
CA ARG A 22 -7.78 -3.97 3.60
C ARG A 22 -7.14 -3.11 4.69
N ASN A 23 -5.81 -3.14 4.81
CA ASN A 23 -5.06 -2.42 5.85
C ASN A 23 -4.62 -1.03 5.34
N SER A 24 -5.59 -0.14 5.16
CA SER A 24 -5.34 1.24 4.69
C SER A 24 -4.80 2.17 5.78
N GLU A 25 -4.96 1.84 7.06
CA GLU A 25 -4.52 2.70 8.17
C GLU A 25 -3.01 2.60 8.44
N ASP A 26 -2.42 1.42 8.21
CA ASP A 26 -1.01 1.16 8.55
C ASP A 26 -0.05 1.48 7.40
N SER A 27 -0.58 1.91 6.25
CA SER A 27 0.14 2.25 5.03
C SER A 27 0.32 3.77 4.87
N GLY A 28 0.85 4.41 5.92
CA GLY A 28 1.34 5.79 5.89
C GLY A 28 2.26 6.09 4.68
N PRO A 29 2.56 7.37 4.39
CA PRO A 29 2.75 7.93 3.06
C PRO A 29 3.98 7.34 2.34
N ALA A 30 3.84 6.14 1.80
CA ALA A 30 4.89 5.49 1.02
C ALA A 30 4.96 6.08 -0.41
N GLY A 31 4.05 6.99 -0.79
CA GLY A 31 3.98 7.50 -2.16
C GLY A 31 3.45 6.49 -3.17
N VAL A 32 3.05 5.30 -2.70
CA VAL A 32 2.33 4.29 -3.49
C VAL A 32 0.83 4.59 -3.45
N GLU A 33 0.14 4.41 -4.57
CA GLU A 33 -1.32 4.54 -4.62
C GLU A 33 -1.97 3.32 -3.94
N ILE A 34 -2.98 3.56 -3.10
CA ILE A 34 -3.63 2.51 -2.31
C ILE A 34 -5.14 2.54 -2.51
N VAL A 35 -5.72 1.36 -2.73
CA VAL A 35 -7.16 1.16 -2.81
C VAL A 35 -7.58 0.16 -1.74
N ASN A 36 -8.53 0.55 -0.89
CA ASN A 36 -9.19 -0.37 0.03
C ASN A 36 -10.59 -0.72 -0.48
N PRO A 37 -10.82 -1.94 -0.99
CA PRO A 37 -12.12 -2.33 -1.57
C PRO A 37 -13.20 -2.61 -0.51
N PHE A 38 -12.87 -2.47 0.78
CA PHE A 38 -13.79 -2.66 1.90
C PHE A 38 -14.20 -1.34 2.57
N CYS A 39 -13.72 -0.20 2.05
CA CYS A 39 -14.26 1.10 2.41
C CYS A 39 -15.42 1.40 1.46
N ASP A 40 -16.64 1.55 2.01
CA ASP A 40 -17.81 2.06 1.28
C ASP A 40 -17.63 3.53 0.86
#